data_AF-A0A1I1L1X2-F1
#
_entry.id   AF-A0A1I1L1X2-F1
#
_cell.length_a   1.000
_cell.length_b   1.000
_cell.length_c   1.000
_cell.angle_alpha   90.00
_cell.angle_beta   90.00
_cell.angle_gamma   90.00
#
_symmetry.space_group_name_H-M   'P 1'
#
loop_
_entity.id
_entity.type
_entity.pdbx_description
1 polymer ?
#
loop_
_entity_poly.entity_id
_entity_poly.type
_entity_poly.pdbx_seq_one_letter_code
_entity_poly.pdbx_strand_id
1 'polypeptide(L)'
;MREFVIENGIVIDDMDSVIDGIREISGKTISDAETIRKFITREKATKYYIDKKCSGKMQPDKDTIYLWLDSGFVDKYGNSIMISLLNDSGGGYSGHYFGTMDVLARAIKSYFPKNAKDISRNLNTLKSKYQNKIADRNHRHIEDEQEYLVMICNDDSRNSEIESLISGLNIQFEEPIVETEEIVVETPADEKVAPGLDMSFREKEITVGLLLDTIDDMQEYINELLEELKKSDEDKVKLRELEDRNKVLEQALVDIRSYNAQHYQEEDKPKKNTDGHDLLGRRGKILVLGATAIDVKTMNGIAKLYGFRKDDFEYEVDYEKMVSFAGRSSKLSSYSALILGACPHKVQNLGDWSSLVEKCKNTEGMPIAIDARSRAGELKVTKESFREALVEICKELNIRDNCNGI
;
A
#
# COMPACT_ATOMS: atom_id res chain seq x y z
N MET A 1 -9.12 -35.06 13.61
CA MET A 1 -9.31 -33.67 13.14
C MET A 1 -7.98 -33.17 12.65
N ARG A 2 -7.92 -32.65 11.42
CA ARG A 2 -6.70 -32.01 10.90
C ARG A 2 -6.74 -30.56 11.38
N GLU A 3 -5.74 -30.15 12.14
CA GLU A 3 -5.55 -28.76 12.51
C GLU A 3 -5.31 -27.93 11.24
N PHE A 4 -6.11 -26.90 11.02
CA PHE A 4 -5.99 -26.02 9.87
C PHE A 4 -5.26 -24.75 10.28
N VAL A 5 -3.98 -24.68 9.92
CA VAL A 5 -3.11 -23.55 10.27
C VAL A 5 -3.34 -22.41 9.28
N ILE A 6 -3.71 -21.24 9.81
CA ILE A 6 -3.85 -20.01 9.01
C ILE A 6 -2.49 -19.35 8.82
N GLU A 7 -1.75 -19.16 9.93
CA GLU A 7 -0.37 -18.69 9.98
C GLU A 7 0.27 -19.14 11.30
N ASN A 8 1.57 -18.89 11.49
CA ASN A 8 2.29 -19.31 12.70
C ASN A 8 1.57 -18.83 13.98
N GLY A 9 1.13 -19.79 14.80
CA GLY A 9 0.42 -19.51 16.05
C GLY A 9 -1.07 -19.20 15.89
N ILE A 10 -1.68 -19.39 14.71
CA ILE A 10 -3.13 -19.21 14.49
C ILE A 10 -3.70 -20.46 13.84
N VAL A 11 -4.52 -21.19 14.59
CA VAL A 11 -5.02 -22.53 14.22
C VAL A 11 -6.54 -22.59 14.34
N ILE A 12 -7.19 -23.11 13.31
CA ILE A 12 -8.58 -23.54 13.39
C ILE A 12 -8.56 -25.06 13.63
N ASP A 13 -8.98 -25.49 14.81
CA ASP A 13 -8.84 -26.88 15.28
C ASP A 13 -9.94 -27.82 14.73
N ASP A 14 -11.09 -27.27 14.34
CA ASP A 14 -12.18 -27.99 13.65
C ASP A 14 -12.69 -27.19 12.44
N MET A 15 -11.92 -27.24 11.35
CA MET A 15 -12.24 -26.49 10.12
C MET A 15 -13.48 -27.03 9.40
N ASP A 16 -13.75 -28.33 9.51
CA ASP A 16 -14.93 -28.95 8.87
C ASP A 16 -16.21 -28.38 9.49
N SER A 17 -16.28 -28.30 10.82
CA SER A 17 -17.42 -27.68 11.52
C SER A 17 -17.58 -26.20 11.17
N VAL A 18 -16.47 -25.46 11.06
CA VAL A 18 -16.51 -24.04 10.67
C VAL A 18 -17.07 -23.87 9.26
N ILE A 19 -16.61 -24.66 8.28
CA ILE A 19 -17.08 -24.57 6.90
C ILE A 19 -18.57 -24.89 6.82
N ASP A 20 -19.00 -25.99 7.42
CA ASP A 20 -20.41 -26.41 7.38
C ASP A 20 -21.32 -25.35 8.02
N GLY A 21 -20.89 -24.76 9.12
CA GLY A 21 -21.61 -23.67 9.76
C GLY A 21 -21.64 -22.37 8.95
N ILE A 22 -20.53 -21.99 8.30
CA ILE A 22 -20.51 -20.81 7.42
C ILE A 22 -21.41 -21.06 6.20
N ARG A 23 -21.41 -22.26 5.61
CA ARG A 23 -22.32 -22.63 4.52
C ARG A 23 -23.79 -22.47 4.93
N GLU A 24 -24.14 -22.95 6.13
CA GLU A 24 -25.51 -22.83 6.67
C GLU A 24 -25.93 -21.36 6.89
N ILE A 25 -25.07 -20.56 7.50
CA ILE A 25 -25.36 -19.16 7.84
C ILE A 25 -25.39 -18.25 6.61
N SER A 26 -24.42 -18.43 5.70
CA SER A 26 -24.30 -17.61 4.48
C SER A 26 -25.27 -18.04 3.38
N GLY A 27 -25.66 -19.32 3.35
CA GLY A 27 -26.38 -19.91 2.22
C GLY A 27 -25.51 -20.09 0.98
N LYS A 28 -24.18 -19.91 1.08
CA LYS A 28 -23.24 -20.07 -0.02
C LYS A 28 -22.55 -21.43 0.01
N THR A 29 -22.20 -21.91 -1.17
CA THR A 29 -21.33 -23.08 -1.30
C THR A 29 -19.89 -22.65 -1.06
N ILE A 30 -19.22 -23.35 -0.15
CA ILE A 30 -17.78 -23.20 0.09
C ILE A 30 -17.18 -24.56 -0.23
N SER A 31 -16.28 -24.65 -1.18
CA SER A 31 -15.76 -25.91 -1.72
C SER A 31 -14.47 -26.31 -1.02
N ASP A 32 -13.66 -25.32 -0.61
CA ASP A 32 -12.35 -25.54 -0.03
C ASP A 32 -12.08 -24.61 1.18
N ALA A 33 -11.49 -25.19 2.23
CA ALA A 33 -10.97 -24.46 3.40
C ALA A 33 -9.93 -23.39 2.99
N GLU A 34 -9.19 -23.66 1.91
CA GLU A 34 -8.20 -22.76 1.35
C GLU A 34 -8.76 -21.40 0.98
N THR A 35 -10.01 -21.33 0.54
CA THR A 35 -10.68 -20.06 0.21
C THR A 35 -10.63 -19.10 1.39
N ILE A 36 -10.99 -19.57 2.58
CA ILE A 36 -10.99 -18.78 3.81
C ILE A 36 -9.56 -18.38 4.20
N ARG A 37 -8.59 -19.29 4.09
CA ARG A 37 -7.18 -18.97 4.40
C ARG A 37 -6.62 -17.91 3.47
N LYS A 38 -6.85 -18.05 2.16
CA LYS A 38 -6.41 -17.07 1.15
C LYS A 38 -7.03 -15.71 1.40
N PHE A 39 -8.32 -15.66 1.74
CA PHE A 39 -8.98 -14.40 2.12
C PHE A 39 -8.33 -13.74 3.33
N ILE A 40 -8.17 -14.48 4.43
CA ILE A 40 -7.59 -13.96 5.67
C ILE A 40 -6.16 -13.46 5.46
N THR A 41 -5.36 -14.14 4.64
CA THR A 41 -3.93 -13.83 4.44
C THR A 41 -3.68 -12.75 3.39
N ARG A 42 -4.55 -12.60 2.39
CA ARG A 42 -4.39 -11.61 1.31
C ARG A 42 -5.07 -10.29 1.62
N GLU A 43 -6.27 -10.32 2.17
CA GLU A 43 -7.05 -9.10 2.41
C GLU A 43 -6.58 -8.39 3.68
N LYS A 44 -6.60 -7.05 3.64
CA LYS A 44 -6.18 -6.23 4.77
C LYS A 44 -7.23 -6.27 5.88
N ALA A 45 -6.79 -6.09 7.13
CA ALA A 45 -7.68 -5.93 8.28
C ALA A 45 -8.66 -7.10 8.47
N THR A 46 -8.21 -8.33 8.31
CA THR A 46 -9.00 -9.57 8.52
C THR A 46 -8.89 -10.12 9.94
N LYS A 47 -8.01 -9.54 10.78
CA LYS A 47 -7.67 -10.04 12.12
C LYS A 47 -8.01 -8.99 13.18
N TYR A 48 -8.86 -9.35 14.14
CA TYR A 48 -9.32 -8.47 15.21
C TYR A 48 -9.08 -9.12 16.57
N TYR A 49 -8.19 -8.54 17.36
CA TYR A 49 -7.87 -8.99 18.71
C TYR A 49 -8.86 -8.38 19.70
N ILE A 50 -9.56 -9.22 20.45
CA ILE A 50 -10.73 -8.85 21.26
C ILE A 50 -10.47 -9.14 22.75
N ASP A 51 -10.73 -8.13 23.59
CA ASP A 51 -10.65 -8.25 25.05
C ASP A 51 -11.99 -8.71 25.70
N LYS A 52 -11.98 -8.90 27.03
CA LYS A 52 -13.18 -9.24 27.84
C LYS A 52 -14.32 -8.21 27.79
N LYS A 53 -14.10 -7.04 27.19
CA LYS A 53 -15.08 -5.97 27.01
C LYS A 53 -15.48 -5.82 25.54
N CYS A 54 -15.14 -6.77 24.68
CA CYS A 54 -15.39 -6.72 23.24
C CYS A 54 -14.72 -5.52 22.53
N SER A 55 -13.63 -4.99 23.09
CA SER A 55 -12.83 -3.95 22.45
C SER A 55 -11.90 -4.58 21.42
N GLY A 56 -12.00 -4.14 20.16
CA GLY A 56 -11.23 -4.72 19.06
C GLY A 56 -10.01 -3.91 18.60
N LYS A 57 -8.86 -4.57 18.57
CA LYS A 57 -7.54 -4.04 18.18
C LYS A 57 -6.96 -4.82 17.00
N MET A 58 -5.92 -4.26 16.36
CA MET A 58 -5.24 -4.87 15.21
C MET A 58 -3.98 -5.63 15.59
N GLN A 59 -3.53 -5.47 16.83
CA GLN A 59 -2.39 -6.17 17.41
C GLN A 59 -2.81 -6.71 18.78
N PRO A 60 -2.28 -7.87 19.19
CA PRO A 60 -2.56 -8.44 20.49
C PRO A 60 -1.89 -7.61 21.59
N ASP A 61 -2.48 -7.67 22.78
CA ASP A 61 -1.90 -7.13 24.00
C ASP A 61 -2.19 -8.06 25.19
N LYS A 62 -1.77 -7.67 26.39
CA LYS A 62 -1.93 -8.47 27.62
C LYS A 62 -3.39 -8.73 28.01
N ASP A 63 -4.33 -7.92 27.53
CA ASP A 63 -5.75 -8.03 27.87
C ASP A 63 -6.56 -8.78 26.78
N THR A 64 -5.90 -9.18 25.70
CA THR A 64 -6.51 -9.87 24.56
C THR A 64 -6.83 -11.32 24.91
N ILE A 65 -8.10 -11.70 24.70
CA ILE A 65 -8.61 -13.04 25.01
C ILE A 65 -8.94 -13.81 23.74
N TYR A 66 -9.57 -13.14 22.78
CA TYR A 66 -9.99 -13.77 21.54
C TYR A 66 -9.30 -13.13 20.34
N LEU A 67 -9.17 -13.91 19.27
CA LEU A 67 -8.89 -13.42 17.94
C LEU A 67 -10.09 -13.73 17.05
N TRP A 68 -10.69 -12.70 16.46
CA TRP A 68 -11.73 -12.85 15.46
C TRP A 68 -11.11 -12.70 14.08
N LEU A 69 -11.23 -13.75 13.28
CA LEU A 69 -10.83 -13.80 11.88
C LEU A 69 -12.05 -13.55 11.00
N ASP A 70 -11.93 -12.62 10.06
CA ASP A 70 -12.94 -12.39 9.04
C ASP A 70 -12.88 -13.50 7.99
N SER A 71 -13.94 -14.31 7.91
CA SER A 71 -13.99 -15.44 6.96
C SER A 71 -14.10 -15.00 5.50
N GLY A 72 -14.45 -13.73 5.26
CA GLY A 72 -14.80 -13.22 3.94
C GLY A 72 -16.26 -13.46 3.55
N PHE A 73 -16.99 -14.30 4.28
CA PHE A 73 -18.40 -14.57 4.03
C PHE A 73 -19.32 -13.71 4.90
N VAL A 74 -20.52 -13.46 4.41
CA VAL A 74 -21.59 -12.75 5.12
C VAL A 74 -22.80 -13.66 5.34
N ASP A 75 -23.58 -13.37 6.37
CA ASP A 75 -24.89 -13.99 6.55
C ASP A 75 -25.91 -13.48 5.51
N LYS A 76 -27.13 -14.03 5.56
CA LYS A 76 -28.24 -13.63 4.68
C LYS A 76 -28.66 -12.17 4.79
N TYR A 77 -28.17 -11.43 5.78
CA TYR A 77 -28.45 -10.02 6.03
C TYR A 77 -27.25 -9.12 5.71
N GLY A 78 -26.16 -9.67 5.18
CA GLY A 78 -24.94 -8.94 4.87
C GLY A 78 -24.01 -8.70 6.08
N ASN A 79 -24.24 -9.36 7.22
CA ASN A 79 -23.34 -9.27 8.36
C ASN A 79 -22.18 -10.24 8.19
N SER A 80 -20.95 -9.75 8.31
CA SER A 80 -19.76 -10.58 8.18
C SER A 80 -19.69 -11.68 9.24
N ILE A 81 -19.36 -12.88 8.78
CA ILE A 81 -19.19 -14.07 9.60
C ILE A 81 -17.73 -14.15 10.03
N MET A 82 -17.53 -14.19 11.34
CA MET A 82 -16.21 -14.20 11.98
C MET A 82 -15.95 -15.58 12.58
N ILE A 83 -14.69 -15.99 12.58
CA ILE A 83 -14.19 -17.19 13.25
C ILE A 83 -13.46 -16.72 14.52
N SER A 84 -13.90 -17.18 15.69
CA SER A 84 -13.39 -16.81 16.99
C SER A 84 -12.45 -17.87 17.54
N LEU A 85 -11.19 -17.48 17.73
CA LEU A 85 -10.14 -18.27 18.34
C LEU A 85 -9.84 -17.76 19.75
N LEU A 86 -9.41 -18.66 20.63
CA LEU A 86 -9.02 -18.32 22.00
C LEU A 86 -7.49 -18.26 22.11
N ASN A 87 -7.00 -17.27 22.86
CA ASN A 87 -5.58 -17.15 23.18
C ASN A 87 -5.13 -18.36 24.03
N ASP A 88 -4.08 -19.03 23.61
CA ASP A 88 -3.41 -20.08 24.36
C ASP A 88 -2.37 -19.51 25.31
N SER A 89 -1.94 -20.29 26.31
CA SER A 89 -0.93 -19.84 27.27
C SER A 89 0.46 -19.63 26.66
N GLY A 90 0.69 -20.07 25.42
CA GLY A 90 1.93 -19.94 24.65
C GLY A 90 1.96 -18.72 23.72
N GLY A 91 0.89 -17.91 23.70
CA GLY A 91 0.78 -16.72 22.84
C GLY A 91 0.24 -16.98 21.43
N GLY A 92 -0.23 -18.20 21.16
CA GLY A 92 -0.98 -18.56 19.96
C GLY A 92 -2.49 -18.44 20.16
N TYR A 93 -3.25 -18.74 19.09
CA TYR A 93 -4.69 -18.69 19.05
C TYR A 93 -5.25 -19.95 18.40
N SER A 94 -6.16 -20.63 19.09
CA SER A 94 -6.83 -21.83 18.59
C SER A 94 -8.33 -21.84 18.85
N GLY A 95 -9.11 -22.40 17.93
CA GLY A 95 -10.54 -22.65 18.12
C GLY A 95 -11.32 -22.76 16.82
N HIS A 96 -12.62 -22.99 16.94
CA HIS A 96 -13.53 -23.24 15.81
C HIS A 96 -14.91 -22.60 16.02
N TYR A 97 -15.05 -21.67 16.97
CA TYR A 97 -16.32 -20.95 17.12
C TYR A 97 -16.49 -19.97 15.96
N PHE A 98 -17.72 -19.80 15.48
CA PHE A 98 -17.99 -18.87 14.38
C PHE A 98 -19.36 -18.21 14.55
N GLY A 99 -19.57 -17.12 13.81
CA GLY A 99 -20.85 -16.43 13.74
C GLY A 99 -20.67 -14.94 13.44
N THR A 100 -21.78 -14.22 13.36
CA THR A 100 -21.71 -12.75 13.22
C THR A 100 -21.13 -12.11 14.48
N MET A 101 -20.63 -10.88 14.35
CA MET A 101 -20.10 -10.13 15.51
C MET A 101 -21.12 -10.03 16.66
N ASP A 102 -22.43 -9.98 16.38
CA ASP A 102 -23.47 -9.98 17.42
C ASP A 102 -23.59 -11.31 18.15
N VAL A 103 -23.48 -12.43 17.43
CA VAL A 103 -23.53 -13.78 18.01
C VAL A 103 -22.33 -13.96 18.94
N LEU A 104 -21.13 -13.64 18.46
CA LEU A 104 -19.90 -13.75 19.24
C LEU A 104 -19.89 -12.80 20.44
N ALA A 105 -20.31 -11.55 20.27
CA ALA A 105 -20.42 -10.59 21.38
C ALA A 105 -21.47 -11.03 22.42
N ARG A 106 -22.55 -11.71 22.02
CA ARG A 106 -23.53 -12.28 22.94
C ARG A 106 -22.92 -13.41 23.78
N ALA A 107 -22.07 -14.24 23.17
CA ALA A 107 -21.31 -15.26 23.90
C ALA A 107 -20.34 -14.62 24.92
N ILE A 108 -19.57 -13.59 24.50
CA ILE A 108 -18.71 -12.81 25.42
C ILE A 108 -19.53 -12.20 26.55
N LYS A 109 -20.70 -11.64 26.27
CA LYS A 109 -21.60 -11.05 27.27
C LYS A 109 -22.13 -12.09 28.26
N SER A 110 -22.40 -13.30 27.81
CA SER A 110 -22.79 -14.42 28.67
C SER A 110 -21.66 -14.81 29.63
N TYR A 111 -20.43 -14.85 29.12
CA TYR A 111 -19.24 -15.21 29.90
C TYR A 111 -18.76 -14.09 30.85
N PHE A 112 -18.89 -12.82 30.42
CA PHE A 112 -18.50 -11.62 31.18
C PHE A 112 -19.71 -10.71 31.45
N PRO A 113 -20.70 -11.13 32.27
CA PRO A 113 -21.95 -10.39 32.46
C PRO A 113 -21.74 -9.00 33.08
N LYS A 114 -20.68 -8.83 33.90
CA LYS A 114 -20.32 -7.52 34.50
C LYS A 114 -19.93 -6.48 33.44
N ASN A 115 -19.46 -6.90 32.27
CA ASN A 115 -19.03 -6.03 31.18
C ASN A 115 -20.14 -5.78 30.15
N ALA A 116 -21.37 -6.25 30.37
CA ALA A 116 -22.46 -6.20 29.40
C ALA A 116 -22.67 -4.82 28.72
N LYS A 117 -22.60 -3.74 29.50
CA LYS A 117 -22.74 -2.36 28.97
C LYS A 117 -21.57 -1.96 28.08
N ASP A 118 -20.34 -2.26 28.52
CA ASP A 118 -19.13 -2.01 27.76
C ASP A 118 -19.11 -2.80 26.46
N ILE A 119 -19.49 -4.08 26.51
CA ILE A 119 -19.56 -4.97 25.34
C ILE A 119 -20.49 -4.42 24.27
N SER A 120 -21.71 -4.01 24.63
CA SER A 120 -22.66 -3.45 23.66
C SER A 120 -22.16 -2.15 23.02
N ARG A 121 -21.51 -1.28 23.79
CA ARG A 121 -20.92 -0.04 23.26
C ARG A 121 -19.73 -0.31 22.34
N ASN A 122 -18.82 -1.19 22.78
CA ASN A 122 -17.61 -1.51 22.05
C ASN A 122 -17.90 -2.28 20.77
N LEU A 123 -18.92 -3.15 20.76
CA LEU A 123 -19.39 -3.85 19.56
C LEU A 123 -19.79 -2.87 18.45
N ASN A 124 -20.56 -1.83 18.77
CA ASN A 124 -20.95 -0.82 17.76
C ASN A 124 -19.72 -0.09 17.21
N THR A 125 -18.80 0.29 18.10
CA THR A 125 -17.53 0.93 17.71
C THR A 125 -16.69 0.01 16.81
N LEU A 126 -16.64 -1.28 17.16
CA LEU A 126 -15.94 -2.30 16.39
C LEU A 126 -16.55 -2.47 15.00
N LYS A 127 -17.88 -2.54 14.89
CA LYS A 127 -18.60 -2.62 13.61
C LYS A 127 -18.29 -1.41 12.72
N SER A 128 -18.36 -0.19 13.26
CA SER A 128 -18.02 1.01 12.47
C SER A 128 -16.56 1.03 12.03
N LYS A 129 -15.64 0.64 12.92
CA LYS A 129 -14.21 0.52 12.59
C LYS A 129 -13.95 -0.55 11.54
N TYR A 130 -14.67 -1.67 11.61
CA TYR A 130 -14.63 -2.75 10.64
C TYR A 130 -15.07 -2.25 9.27
N GLN A 131 -16.27 -1.67 9.17
CA GLN A 131 -16.81 -1.13 7.91
C GLN A 131 -15.87 -0.12 7.24
N ASN A 132 -15.29 0.80 8.03
CA ASN A 132 -14.32 1.76 7.51
C ASN A 132 -13.04 1.09 7.00
N LYS A 133 -12.57 0.02 7.67
CA LYS A 133 -11.34 -0.69 7.28
C LYS A 133 -11.52 -1.55 6.05
N ILE A 134 -12.71 -2.12 5.84
CA ILE A 134 -12.97 -2.97 4.68
C ILE A 134 -13.35 -2.16 3.45
N ALA A 135 -13.66 -0.86 3.59
CA ALA A 135 -14.10 0.00 2.49
C ALA A 135 -13.07 0.06 1.34
N ASP A 136 -11.78 0.00 1.67
CA ASP A 136 -10.63 0.08 0.76
C ASP A 136 -10.04 -1.29 0.41
N ARG A 137 -10.72 -2.40 0.74
CA ARG A 137 -10.28 -3.74 0.30
C ARG A 137 -10.57 -3.94 -1.18
N ASN A 138 -9.74 -4.79 -1.79
CA ASN A 138 -10.01 -5.30 -3.14
C ASN A 138 -11.30 -6.13 -3.11
N HIS A 139 -11.41 -7.02 -2.11
CA HIS A 139 -12.63 -7.78 -1.85
C HIS A 139 -13.16 -7.46 -0.46
N ARG A 140 -14.33 -6.83 -0.41
CA ARG A 140 -15.04 -6.62 0.86
C ARG A 140 -15.44 -7.97 1.44
N HIS A 141 -16.13 -8.76 0.63
CA HIS A 141 -16.62 -10.10 0.92
C HIS A 141 -16.49 -10.99 -0.31
N ILE A 142 -16.55 -12.30 -0.09
CA ILE A 142 -16.59 -13.31 -1.14
C ILE A 142 -18.05 -13.44 -1.58
N GLU A 143 -18.36 -12.89 -2.75
CA GLU A 143 -19.70 -13.02 -3.31
C GLU A 143 -19.92 -14.37 -3.97
N ASP A 144 -18.99 -14.76 -4.85
CA ASP A 144 -18.87 -16.06 -5.47
C ASP A 144 -17.48 -16.63 -5.20
N GLU A 145 -17.41 -17.88 -4.72
CA GLU A 145 -16.13 -18.52 -4.40
C GLU A 145 -15.27 -18.77 -5.64
N GLN A 146 -15.88 -19.20 -6.75
CA GLN A 146 -15.15 -19.53 -7.97
C GLN A 146 -14.58 -18.26 -8.60
N GLU A 147 -15.36 -17.19 -8.65
CA GLU A 147 -14.91 -15.88 -9.12
C GLU A 147 -13.74 -15.36 -8.28
N TYR A 148 -13.86 -15.44 -6.96
CA TYR A 148 -12.79 -15.05 -6.04
C TYR A 148 -11.52 -15.88 -6.27
N LEU A 149 -11.64 -17.20 -6.39
CA LEU A 149 -10.51 -18.11 -6.64
C LEU A 149 -9.86 -17.86 -8.00
N VAL A 150 -10.63 -17.62 -9.07
CA VAL A 150 -10.09 -17.29 -10.40
C VAL A 150 -9.34 -15.96 -10.35
N MET A 151 -9.90 -14.94 -9.70
CA MET A 151 -9.25 -13.63 -9.61
C MET A 151 -7.91 -13.72 -8.87
N ILE A 152 -7.88 -14.37 -7.69
CA ILE A 152 -6.62 -14.50 -6.94
C ILE A 152 -5.60 -15.38 -7.68
N CYS A 153 -6.05 -16.38 -8.45
CA CYS A 153 -5.14 -17.19 -9.27
C CYS A 153 -4.59 -16.36 -10.43
N ASN A 154 -5.38 -15.53 -11.09
CA ASN A 154 -4.92 -14.68 -12.19
C ASN A 154 -3.92 -13.60 -11.73
N ASP A 155 -4.10 -13.06 -10.53
CA ASP A 155 -3.11 -12.17 -9.91
C ASP A 155 -1.77 -12.90 -9.63
N ASP A 156 -1.83 -14.18 -9.24
CA ASP A 156 -0.64 -15.03 -9.06
C ASP A 156 -0.05 -15.53 -10.40
N SER A 157 -0.89 -15.63 -11.43
CA SER A 157 -0.61 -16.29 -12.72
C SER A 157 -0.13 -15.33 -13.80
N ARG A 158 0.23 -14.08 -13.48
CA ARG A 158 0.94 -13.20 -14.42
C ARG A 158 2.26 -13.78 -14.97
N ASN A 159 2.64 -15.00 -14.56
CA ASN A 159 3.65 -15.84 -15.20
C ASN A 159 3.27 -17.35 -15.18
N SER A 160 2.06 -17.77 -15.57
CA SER A 160 1.77 -19.21 -15.73
C SER A 160 1.92 -19.66 -17.20
N GLU A 161 2.74 -20.69 -17.43
CA GLU A 161 2.98 -21.31 -18.75
C GLU A 161 1.68 -21.76 -19.44
N ILE A 162 0.63 -22.02 -18.65
CA ILE A 162 -0.71 -22.41 -19.11
C ILE A 162 -1.39 -21.27 -19.90
N GLU A 163 -1.19 -20.01 -19.51
CA GLU A 163 -1.76 -18.87 -20.24
C GLU A 163 -1.17 -18.77 -21.66
N SER A 164 0.14 -19.04 -21.80
CA SER A 164 0.82 -19.13 -23.10
C SER A 164 0.36 -20.31 -23.95
N LEU A 165 0.04 -21.44 -23.30
CA LEU A 165 -0.46 -22.65 -23.97
C LEU A 165 -1.91 -22.48 -24.44
N ILE A 166 -2.76 -21.85 -23.63
CA ILE A 166 -4.17 -21.59 -23.97
C ILE A 166 -4.27 -20.56 -25.10
N SER A 167 -3.47 -19.48 -25.06
CA SER A 167 -3.45 -18.49 -26.15
C SER A 167 -2.82 -19.03 -27.45
N GLY A 168 -2.01 -20.11 -27.38
CA GLY A 168 -1.56 -20.88 -28.54
C GLY A 168 -2.60 -21.88 -29.08
N LEU A 169 -3.62 -22.23 -28.30
CA LEU A 169 -4.73 -23.07 -28.73
C LEU A 169 -5.81 -22.17 -29.33
N ASN A 170 -5.80 -22.04 -30.66
CA ASN A 170 -6.77 -21.27 -31.45
C ASN A 170 -8.18 -21.91 -31.40
N ILE A 171 -8.80 -21.96 -30.22
CA ILE A 171 -10.12 -22.54 -29.99
C ILE A 171 -11.15 -21.44 -30.19
N GLN A 172 -11.96 -21.58 -31.24
CA GLN A 172 -13.16 -20.79 -31.43
C GLN A 172 -14.33 -21.49 -30.74
N PHE A 173 -14.95 -20.83 -29.77
CA PHE A 173 -16.22 -21.25 -29.22
C PHE A 173 -17.33 -20.57 -30.02
N GLU A 174 -18.25 -21.36 -30.57
CA GLU A 174 -19.50 -20.82 -31.11
C GLU A 174 -20.38 -20.38 -29.94
N GLU A 175 -20.69 -19.09 -29.87
CA GLU A 175 -21.60 -18.55 -28.87
C GLU A 175 -23.03 -19.11 -29.11
N PRO A 176 -23.76 -19.50 -28.05
CA PRO A 176 -25.12 -19.99 -28.21
C PRO A 176 -26.06 -18.84 -28.58
N ILE A 177 -26.86 -19.08 -29.59
CA ILE A 177 -27.89 -18.17 -30.11
C ILE A 177 -28.95 -17.96 -29.03
N VAL A 178 -29.03 -16.75 -28.49
CA VAL A 178 -30.17 -16.31 -27.65
C VAL A 178 -31.05 -15.40 -28.50
N GLU A 179 -32.19 -15.93 -28.95
CA GLU A 179 -33.28 -15.14 -29.49
C GLU A 179 -33.89 -14.28 -28.37
N THR A 180 -33.92 -12.95 -28.50
CA THR A 180 -35.15 -12.14 -28.37
C THR A 180 -34.94 -10.63 -28.55
N GLU A 181 -35.72 -10.12 -29.51
CA GLU A 181 -36.38 -8.80 -29.64
C GLU A 181 -35.58 -7.52 -29.94
N GLU A 182 -35.89 -7.00 -31.14
CA GLU A 182 -35.38 -5.82 -31.81
C GLU A 182 -35.78 -4.50 -31.11
N ILE A 183 -34.81 -3.62 -30.85
CA ILE A 183 -35.03 -2.17 -30.95
C ILE A 183 -33.89 -1.54 -31.76
N VAL A 184 -34.34 -0.72 -32.72
CA VAL A 184 -33.71 -0.11 -33.89
C VAL A 184 -32.39 0.65 -33.66
N VAL A 185 -31.54 0.49 -34.69
CA VAL A 185 -30.19 0.94 -35.00
C VAL A 185 -30.03 2.47 -35.21
N GLU A 186 -28.90 3.03 -34.73
CA GLU A 186 -28.06 3.97 -35.51
C GLU A 186 -26.56 3.60 -35.39
N THR A 187 -25.89 3.52 -36.54
CA THR A 187 -24.52 3.02 -36.85
C THR A 187 -23.38 4.06 -36.63
N PRO A 188 -22.11 3.79 -37.01
CA PRO A 188 -21.09 2.91 -36.40
C PRO A 188 -19.82 3.69 -35.99
N ALA A 189 -19.05 3.25 -34.99
CA ALA A 189 -17.69 3.76 -34.78
C ALA A 189 -16.79 2.74 -34.04
N ASP A 190 -15.85 2.19 -34.81
CA ASP A 190 -14.54 1.63 -34.48
C ASP A 190 -14.34 0.87 -33.16
N GLU A 191 -14.04 -0.42 -33.33
CA GLU A 191 -13.34 -1.28 -32.39
C GLU A 191 -12.13 -0.57 -31.77
N LYS A 192 -12.17 -0.35 -30.45
CA LYS A 192 -10.98 -0.04 -29.66
C LYS A 192 -10.61 -1.28 -28.85
N VAL A 193 -9.61 -1.99 -29.37
CA VAL A 193 -8.74 -2.89 -28.63
C VAL A 193 -8.30 -2.19 -27.33
N ALA A 194 -8.62 -2.79 -26.19
CA ALA A 194 -8.11 -2.34 -24.90
C ALA A 194 -6.57 -2.48 -24.90
N PRO A 195 -5.81 -1.41 -24.61
CA PRO A 195 -4.37 -1.50 -24.58
C PRO A 195 -3.94 -2.31 -23.35
N GLY A 196 -3.21 -3.40 -23.56
CA GLY A 196 -2.44 -4.04 -22.51
C GLY A 196 -1.55 -2.98 -21.84
N LEU A 197 -1.57 -2.93 -20.51
CA LEU A 197 -0.74 -2.01 -19.73
C LEU A 197 0.73 -2.43 -19.85
N ASP A 198 1.40 -1.99 -20.92
CA ASP A 198 2.86 -1.96 -20.94
C ASP A 198 3.32 -0.83 -20.02
N MET A 199 3.67 -1.19 -18.78
CA MET A 199 4.33 -0.27 -17.85
C MET A 199 5.58 0.26 -18.52
N SER A 200 5.73 1.59 -18.55
CA SER A 200 6.88 2.22 -19.18
C SER A 200 8.17 1.79 -18.48
N PHE A 201 9.28 1.77 -19.21
CA PHE A 201 10.62 1.43 -18.69
C PHE A 201 10.93 2.13 -17.34
N ARG A 202 10.49 3.38 -17.17
CA ARG A 202 10.65 4.18 -15.94
C ARG A 202 9.85 3.64 -14.77
N GLU A 203 8.66 3.11 -15.00
CA GLU A 203 7.82 2.52 -13.94
C GLU A 203 8.40 1.18 -13.48
N LYS A 204 8.95 0.40 -14.41
CA LYS A 204 9.70 -0.83 -14.10
C LYS A 204 10.97 -0.52 -13.28
N GLU A 205 11.73 0.50 -13.66
CA GLU A 205 12.93 0.94 -12.93
C GLU A 205 12.60 1.46 -11.51
N ILE A 206 11.53 2.26 -11.37
CA ILE A 206 11.05 2.75 -10.06
C ILE A 206 10.60 1.56 -9.19
N THR A 207 9.86 0.62 -9.74
CA THR A 207 9.36 -0.55 -9.01
C THR A 207 10.51 -1.42 -8.53
N VAL A 208 11.53 -1.66 -9.36
CA VAL A 208 12.72 -2.43 -8.99
C VAL A 208 13.56 -1.68 -7.94
N GLY A 209 13.71 -0.37 -8.06
CA GLY A 209 14.39 0.45 -7.05
C GLY A 209 13.71 0.41 -5.68
N LEU A 210 12.37 0.47 -5.64
CA LEU A 210 11.58 0.38 -4.41
C LEU A 210 11.70 -1.00 -3.74
N LEU A 211 11.74 -2.06 -4.55
CA LEU A 211 11.96 -3.42 -4.05
C LEU A 211 13.36 -3.58 -3.45
N LEU A 212 14.40 -3.04 -4.09
CA LEU A 212 15.77 -3.10 -3.56
C LEU A 212 15.94 -2.29 -2.27
N ASP A 213 15.33 -1.10 -2.18
CA ASP A 213 15.33 -0.29 -0.95
C ASP A 213 14.63 -1.03 0.21
N THR A 214 13.48 -1.69 -0.06
CA THR A 214 12.75 -2.46 0.96
C THR A 214 13.57 -3.66 1.46
N ILE A 215 14.31 -4.31 0.55
CA ILE A 215 15.17 -5.44 0.90
C ILE A 215 16.37 -4.98 1.74
N ASP A 216 16.92 -3.80 1.50
CA ASP A 216 18.00 -3.23 2.33
C ASP A 216 17.53 -2.97 3.76
N ASP A 217 16.35 -2.35 3.92
CA ASP A 217 15.76 -2.10 5.24
C ASP A 217 15.54 -3.43 6.01
N MET A 218 15.12 -4.48 5.30
CA MET A 218 14.97 -5.82 5.88
C MET A 218 16.31 -6.45 6.27
N GLN A 219 17.38 -6.22 5.48
CA GLN A 219 18.71 -6.73 5.79
C GLN A 219 19.32 -6.04 7.02
N GLU A 220 19.13 -4.72 7.15
CA GLU A 220 19.55 -3.99 8.36
C GLU A 220 18.85 -4.54 9.61
N TYR A 221 17.54 -4.79 9.53
CA TYR A 221 16.77 -5.35 10.63
C TYR A 221 17.21 -6.78 11.01
N ILE A 222 17.50 -7.63 10.02
CA ILE A 222 18.03 -8.99 10.28
C ILE A 222 19.40 -8.90 10.98
N ASN A 223 20.26 -7.99 10.54
CA ASN A 223 21.57 -7.80 11.15
C ASN A 223 21.47 -7.30 12.60
N GLU A 224 20.53 -6.39 12.90
CA GLU A 224 20.24 -5.93 14.26
C GLU A 224 19.77 -7.10 15.16
N LEU A 225 18.84 -7.93 14.68
CA LEU A 225 18.38 -9.12 15.40
C LEU A 225 19.50 -10.13 15.66
N LEU A 226 20.40 -10.34 14.69
CA LEU A 226 21.55 -11.23 14.86
C LEU A 226 22.54 -10.68 15.91
N GLU A 227 22.74 -9.37 15.99
CA GLU A 227 23.54 -8.74 17.04
C GLU A 227 22.91 -8.86 18.43
N GLU A 228 21.59 -8.77 18.53
CA GLU A 228 20.88 -9.01 19.80
C GLU A 228 20.99 -10.47 20.24
N LEU A 229 20.85 -11.42 19.32
CA LEU A 229 21.02 -12.85 19.60
C LEU A 229 22.45 -13.20 20.02
N LYS A 230 23.47 -12.54 19.45
CA LYS A 230 24.88 -12.67 19.91
C LYS A 230 25.07 -12.33 21.38
N LYS A 231 24.27 -11.40 21.92
CA LYS A 231 24.37 -10.98 23.33
C LYS A 231 23.70 -11.97 24.29
N SER A 232 22.85 -12.88 23.79
CA SER A 232 22.05 -13.81 24.59
C SER A 232 22.77 -15.11 24.99
N ASP A 233 23.98 -15.38 24.45
CA ASP A 233 24.83 -16.57 24.72
C ASP A 233 24.17 -17.96 24.48
N GLU A 234 22.92 -18.01 24.01
CA GLU A 234 22.18 -19.25 23.66
C GLU A 234 22.49 -19.72 22.22
N ASP A 235 22.78 -21.01 22.08
CA ASP A 235 22.99 -21.74 20.80
C ASP A 235 23.89 -21.09 19.75
N LYS A 236 25.17 -20.91 20.10
CA LYS A 236 26.25 -20.42 19.21
C LYS A 236 26.36 -21.13 17.85
N VAL A 237 25.92 -22.39 17.76
CA VAL A 237 25.93 -23.16 16.51
C VAL A 237 24.84 -22.66 15.56
N LYS A 238 23.61 -22.50 16.07
CA LYS A 238 22.45 -22.01 15.29
C LYS A 238 22.63 -20.56 14.88
N LEU A 239 23.27 -19.76 15.73
CA LEU A 239 23.62 -18.38 15.41
C LEU A 239 24.61 -18.31 14.23
N ARG A 240 25.66 -19.14 14.22
CA ARG A 240 26.59 -19.22 13.08
C ARG A 240 25.90 -19.66 11.78
N GLU A 241 25.01 -20.64 11.85
CA GLU A 241 24.23 -21.07 10.67
C GLU A 241 23.35 -19.96 10.11
N LEU A 242 22.76 -19.13 10.97
CA LEU A 242 21.95 -17.97 10.56
C LEU A 242 22.82 -16.86 9.96
N GLU A 243 24.00 -16.61 10.54
CA GLU A 243 24.97 -15.64 10.00
C GLU A 243 25.49 -16.06 8.61
N ASP A 244 25.85 -17.33 8.44
CA ASP A 244 26.32 -17.87 7.17
C ASP A 244 25.21 -17.81 6.11
N ARG A 245 23.96 -18.11 6.50
CA ARG A 245 22.81 -18.00 5.60
C ARG A 245 22.50 -16.55 5.24
N ASN A 246 22.64 -15.61 6.18
CA ASN A 246 22.44 -14.20 5.89
C ASN A 246 23.50 -13.65 4.93
N LYS A 247 24.76 -14.05 5.12
CA LYS A 247 25.86 -13.69 4.21
C LYS A 247 25.65 -14.18 2.77
N VAL A 248 25.07 -15.38 2.61
CA VAL A 248 24.70 -15.91 1.28
C VAL A 248 23.59 -15.06 0.64
N LEU A 249 22.60 -14.62 1.43
CA LEU A 249 21.52 -13.76 0.96
C LEU A 249 22.05 -12.37 0.57
N GLU A 250 22.93 -11.77 1.39
CA GLU A 250 23.60 -10.50 1.06
C GLU A 250 24.37 -10.61 -0.26
N GLN A 251 25.11 -11.70 -0.47
CA GLN A 251 25.83 -11.92 -1.73
C GLN A 251 24.87 -12.06 -2.92
N ALA A 252 23.78 -12.81 -2.78
CA ALA A 252 22.78 -12.94 -3.83
C ALA A 252 22.13 -11.58 -4.19
N LEU A 253 21.96 -10.69 -3.22
CA LEU A 253 21.45 -9.33 -3.46
C LEU A 253 22.45 -8.44 -4.19
N VAL A 254 23.74 -8.54 -3.85
CA VAL A 254 24.81 -7.89 -4.61
C VAL A 254 24.86 -8.40 -6.04
N ASP A 255 24.71 -9.70 -6.24
CA ASP A 255 24.70 -10.33 -7.56
C ASP A 255 23.49 -9.84 -8.37
N ILE A 256 22.29 -9.76 -7.77
CA ILE A 256 21.08 -9.19 -8.41
C ILE A 256 21.29 -7.72 -8.77
N ARG A 257 21.91 -6.91 -7.90
CA ARG A 257 22.24 -5.51 -8.19
C ARG A 257 23.20 -5.39 -9.37
N SER A 258 24.23 -6.24 -9.40
CA SER A 258 25.22 -6.25 -10.46
C SER A 258 24.61 -6.71 -11.80
N TYR A 259 23.74 -7.72 -11.77
CA TYR A 259 22.99 -8.22 -12.91
C TYR A 259 22.05 -7.13 -13.45
N ASN A 260 21.27 -6.49 -12.58
CA ASN A 260 20.42 -5.36 -12.98
C ASN A 260 21.27 -4.22 -13.56
N ALA A 261 22.37 -3.82 -12.92
CA ALA A 261 23.23 -2.76 -13.42
C ALA A 261 23.87 -3.07 -14.80
N GLN A 262 24.12 -4.35 -15.10
CA GLN A 262 24.66 -4.79 -16.39
C GLN A 262 23.56 -4.90 -17.47
N HIS A 263 22.37 -5.37 -17.11
CA HIS A 263 21.26 -5.58 -18.05
C HIS A 263 20.38 -4.34 -18.30
N TYR A 264 20.45 -3.30 -17.46
CA TYR A 264 19.81 -2.00 -17.74
C TYR A 264 20.63 -1.07 -18.66
N GLN A 265 21.89 -1.41 -18.96
CA GLN A 265 22.73 -0.60 -19.86
C GLN A 265 22.61 -0.95 -21.36
N GLU A 266 21.89 -2.02 -21.73
CA GLU A 266 21.86 -2.50 -23.13
C GLU A 266 20.57 -2.21 -23.92
N GLU A 267 19.56 -1.53 -23.38
CA GLU A 267 18.39 -1.10 -24.16
C GLU A 267 18.32 0.43 -24.29
N ASP A 268 19.22 0.94 -25.13
CA ASP A 268 19.32 2.34 -25.50
C ASP A 268 18.24 2.71 -26.55
N LYS A 269 17.06 3.19 -26.08
CA LYS A 269 16.33 4.39 -26.57
C LYS A 269 14.91 4.49 -26.00
N PRO A 270 14.54 5.69 -25.50
CA PRO A 270 13.56 6.47 -26.27
C PRO A 270 13.98 7.94 -26.42
N LYS A 271 13.92 8.45 -27.66
CA LYS A 271 14.03 9.87 -27.96
C LYS A 271 12.71 10.60 -27.66
N LYS A 272 12.69 11.41 -26.60
CA LYS A 272 12.37 12.85 -26.63
C LYS A 272 12.79 13.45 -25.28
N ASN A 273 13.96 14.09 -25.26
CA ASN A 273 14.39 14.93 -24.14
C ASN A 273 13.46 16.14 -24.05
N THR A 274 12.69 16.24 -22.97
CA THR A 274 12.47 17.54 -22.34
C THR A 274 13.47 17.59 -21.19
N ASP A 275 14.56 18.32 -21.38
CA ASP A 275 15.52 18.60 -20.32
C ASP A 275 14.79 19.46 -19.28
N GLY A 276 14.63 18.97 -18.04
CA GLY A 276 13.90 19.71 -16.99
C GLY A 276 14.46 21.11 -16.76
N HIS A 277 15.77 21.29 -16.96
CA HIS A 277 16.46 22.57 -16.96
C HIS A 277 15.87 23.58 -17.94
N ASP A 278 15.50 23.15 -19.14
CA ASP A 278 14.96 24.04 -20.19
C ASP A 278 13.56 24.56 -19.83
N LEU A 279 12.80 23.81 -19.01
CA LEU A 279 11.45 24.17 -18.54
C LEU A 279 11.44 25.27 -17.45
N LEU A 280 12.61 25.61 -16.89
CA LEU A 280 12.72 26.61 -15.82
C LEU A 280 12.80 28.05 -16.36
N GLY A 281 13.00 28.22 -17.68
CA GLY A 281 13.06 29.51 -18.35
C GLY A 281 14.20 30.42 -17.86
N ARG A 282 14.14 31.73 -18.18
CA ARG A 282 15.19 32.71 -17.82
C ARG A 282 15.28 33.06 -16.33
N ARG A 283 14.40 32.53 -15.46
CA ARG A 283 14.22 33.07 -14.11
C ARG A 283 14.35 32.10 -12.94
N GLY A 284 13.92 30.84 -13.00
CA GLY A 284 13.51 30.23 -11.74
C GLY A 284 14.20 28.94 -11.37
N LYS A 285 14.93 28.99 -10.27
CA LYS A 285 15.32 27.81 -9.52
C LYS A 285 14.09 27.14 -8.89
N ILE A 286 14.24 25.90 -8.47
CA ILE A 286 13.31 25.15 -7.62
C ILE A 286 13.80 25.27 -6.18
N LEU A 287 12.95 25.76 -5.28
CA LEU A 287 13.26 25.87 -3.87
C LEU A 287 12.65 24.71 -3.08
N VAL A 288 13.48 24.00 -2.32
CA VAL A 288 13.04 22.91 -1.43
C VAL A 288 13.08 23.41 0.02
N LEU A 289 11.93 23.38 0.69
CA LEU A 289 11.72 23.89 2.05
C LEU A 289 11.20 22.82 2.99
N GLY A 290 11.67 22.81 4.24
CA GLY A 290 11.14 21.96 5.32
C GLY A 290 11.93 20.68 5.56
N ALA A 291 11.45 19.86 6.50
CA ALA A 291 12.19 18.68 6.94
C ALA A 291 12.35 17.63 5.82
N THR A 292 13.60 17.26 5.53
CA THR A 292 13.97 16.27 4.52
C THR A 292 14.39 14.96 5.18
N ALA A 293 13.88 13.83 4.66
CA ALA A 293 14.32 12.48 5.05
C ALA A 293 15.58 12.03 4.29
N ILE A 294 15.96 12.75 3.23
CA ILE A 294 17.02 12.41 2.28
C ILE A 294 18.04 13.54 2.20
N ASP A 295 19.30 13.20 1.93
CA ASP A 295 20.37 14.18 1.82
C ASP A 295 20.37 14.93 0.46
N VAL A 296 21.05 16.08 0.42
CA VAL A 296 21.14 16.92 -0.79
C VAL A 296 21.81 16.19 -1.94
N LYS A 297 22.73 15.26 -1.66
CA LYS A 297 23.41 14.47 -2.70
C LYS A 297 22.43 13.52 -3.40
N THR A 298 21.57 12.86 -2.64
CA THR A 298 20.51 11.97 -3.14
C THR A 298 19.47 12.76 -3.91
N MET A 299 19.03 13.93 -3.40
CA MET A 299 18.10 14.80 -4.12
C MET A 299 18.65 15.22 -5.48
N ASN A 300 19.92 15.64 -5.55
CA ASN A 300 20.57 15.99 -6.82
C ASN A 300 20.73 14.78 -7.76
N GLY A 301 20.98 13.59 -7.21
CA GLY A 301 21.05 12.36 -7.99
C GLY A 301 19.71 12.05 -8.66
N ILE A 302 18.62 12.17 -7.92
CA ILE A 302 17.26 12.00 -8.43
C ILE A 302 16.93 13.07 -9.47
N ALA A 303 17.23 14.35 -9.18
CA ALA A 303 16.89 15.47 -10.04
C ALA A 303 17.52 15.36 -11.45
N LYS A 304 18.73 14.82 -11.56
CA LYS A 304 19.39 14.55 -12.84
C LYS A 304 18.60 13.60 -13.75
N LEU A 305 17.88 12.64 -13.17
CA LEU A 305 17.05 11.70 -13.94
C LEU A 305 15.87 12.40 -14.64
N TYR A 306 15.48 13.57 -14.13
CA TYR A 306 14.43 14.42 -14.68
C TYR A 306 14.98 15.59 -15.52
N GLY A 307 16.28 15.59 -15.82
CA GLY A 307 16.94 16.63 -16.61
C GLY A 307 17.16 17.95 -15.87
N PHE A 308 17.12 17.96 -14.53
CA PHE A 308 17.51 19.14 -13.76
C PHE A 308 18.97 19.07 -13.34
N ARG A 309 19.62 20.23 -13.31
CA ARG A 309 21.00 20.40 -12.89
C ARG A 309 21.06 20.78 -11.41
N LYS A 310 22.24 20.65 -10.80
CA LYS A 310 22.44 20.95 -9.38
C LYS A 310 22.19 22.43 -9.05
N ASP A 311 22.51 23.32 -9.99
CA ASP A 311 22.33 24.77 -9.91
C ASP A 311 20.88 25.22 -10.07
N ASP A 312 20.00 24.33 -10.50
CA ASP A 312 18.56 24.56 -10.59
C ASP A 312 17.87 24.50 -9.23
N PHE A 313 18.53 24.00 -8.18
CA PHE A 313 17.93 23.84 -6.85
C PHE A 313 18.55 24.76 -5.82
N GLU A 314 17.70 25.29 -4.95
CA GLU A 314 18.07 25.90 -3.67
C GLU A 314 17.44 25.07 -2.54
N TYR A 315 18.25 24.67 -1.57
CA TYR A 315 17.80 23.81 -0.46
C TYR A 315 17.88 24.62 0.83
N GLU A 316 16.74 24.92 1.43
CA GLU A 316 16.65 25.56 2.74
C GLU A 316 16.03 24.57 3.73
N VAL A 317 16.89 23.66 4.21
CA VAL A 317 16.53 22.57 5.14
C VAL A 317 16.70 22.96 6.61
N ASP A 318 17.15 24.19 6.88
CA ASP A 318 17.56 24.66 8.21
C ASP A 318 16.41 25.38 8.96
N TYR A 319 16.21 24.97 10.21
CA TYR A 319 15.01 25.25 11.02
C TYR A 319 14.77 26.76 11.29
N GLU A 320 15.84 27.53 11.48
CA GLU A 320 15.77 28.93 11.93
C GLU A 320 15.59 29.93 10.78
N LYS A 321 16.00 29.57 9.55
CA LYS A 321 15.92 30.46 8.38
C LYS A 321 14.53 30.45 7.72
N MET A 322 13.78 29.36 7.89
CA MET A 322 12.43 29.13 7.36
C MET A 322 11.40 30.18 7.79
N VAL A 323 11.39 30.58 9.07
CA VAL A 323 10.42 31.54 9.64
C VAL A 323 10.61 32.95 9.04
N SER A 324 11.85 33.32 8.70
CA SER A 324 12.19 34.62 8.11
C SER A 324 11.98 34.70 6.58
N PHE A 325 11.87 33.54 5.92
CA PHE A 325 11.83 33.43 4.46
C PHE A 325 10.38 33.40 3.94
N ALA A 326 9.49 32.66 4.60
CA ALA A 326 8.08 32.56 4.23
C ALA A 326 7.30 33.88 4.38
N GLY A 327 7.79 34.82 5.20
CA GLY A 327 7.21 36.16 5.37
C GLY A 327 7.56 37.18 4.27
N ARG A 328 8.47 36.85 3.33
CA ARG A 328 8.92 37.77 2.26
C ARG A 328 8.43 37.32 0.89
N SER A 329 7.16 37.59 0.59
CA SER A 329 6.49 37.25 -0.68
C SER A 329 7.25 37.69 -1.94
N SER A 330 8.07 38.77 -1.87
CA SER A 330 8.86 39.25 -3.01
C SER A 330 10.05 38.36 -3.39
N LYS A 331 10.50 37.46 -2.49
CA LYS A 331 11.61 36.54 -2.76
C LYS A 331 11.10 35.21 -3.35
N LEU A 332 9.86 34.81 -3.00
CA LEU A 332 9.24 33.58 -3.51
C LEU A 332 8.86 33.67 -4.99
N SER A 333 8.45 34.84 -5.48
CA SER A 333 8.12 35.06 -6.90
C SER A 333 9.31 35.00 -7.87
N SER A 334 10.54 34.84 -7.35
CA SER A 334 11.75 34.65 -8.17
C SER A 334 12.04 33.19 -8.51
N TYR A 335 11.33 32.24 -7.88
CA TYR A 335 11.47 30.81 -8.14
C TYR A 335 10.44 30.33 -9.16
N SER A 336 10.76 29.25 -9.88
CA SER A 336 9.80 28.58 -10.78
C SER A 336 8.88 27.64 -10.02
N ALA A 337 9.42 26.96 -9.01
CA ALA A 337 8.67 26.02 -8.18
C ALA A 337 9.16 25.95 -6.72
N LEU A 338 8.29 25.47 -5.85
CA LEU A 338 8.48 25.24 -4.42
C LEU A 338 8.08 23.81 -4.08
N ILE A 339 8.96 23.08 -3.39
CA ILE A 339 8.67 21.77 -2.80
C ILE A 339 8.66 21.94 -1.28
N LEU A 340 7.54 21.64 -0.63
CA LEU A 340 7.32 21.86 0.80
C LEU A 340 7.23 20.53 1.58
N GLY A 341 8.20 20.26 2.46
CA GLY A 341 8.13 19.24 3.51
C GLY A 341 7.63 19.81 4.85
N ALA A 342 7.58 18.99 5.91
CA ALA A 342 7.14 19.40 7.26
C ALA A 342 7.74 20.75 7.67
N CYS A 343 6.87 21.74 7.84
CA CYS A 343 7.20 23.06 8.35
C CYS A 343 6.72 23.17 9.80
N PRO A 344 7.54 23.66 10.75
CA PRO A 344 7.11 23.89 12.12
C PRO A 344 5.96 24.91 12.17
N HIS A 345 5.06 24.69 13.14
CA HIS A 345 3.74 25.32 13.27
C HIS A 345 3.64 26.82 12.97
N LYS A 346 2.60 27.16 12.19
CA LYS A 346 2.12 28.50 11.82
C LYS A 346 3.23 29.39 11.23
N VAL A 347 3.42 29.25 9.92
CA VAL A 347 4.08 30.27 9.10
C VAL A 347 3.42 31.63 9.40
N GLN A 348 4.16 32.53 10.05
CA GLN A 348 3.68 33.89 10.33
C GLN A 348 3.51 34.64 8.98
N ASN A 349 2.44 35.43 8.87
CA ASN A 349 2.04 36.22 7.68
C ASN A 349 1.37 35.45 6.52
N LEU A 350 0.63 34.38 6.79
CA LEU A 350 -0.23 33.72 5.78
C LEU A 350 -1.51 34.48 5.42
N GLY A 351 -1.87 35.53 6.18
CA GLY A 351 -3.14 36.23 5.99
C GLY A 351 -4.33 35.29 6.24
N ASP A 352 -5.30 35.27 5.33
CA ASP A 352 -6.52 34.45 5.42
C ASP A 352 -6.38 33.05 4.79
N TRP A 353 -5.19 32.65 4.34
CA TRP A 353 -4.97 31.37 3.64
C TRP A 353 -4.62 30.22 4.59
N SER A 354 -5.07 29.00 4.28
CA SER A 354 -4.87 27.81 5.14
C SER A 354 -3.49 27.16 4.97
N SER A 355 -2.81 27.39 3.84
CA SER A 355 -1.45 26.90 3.56
C SER A 355 -0.68 27.79 2.57
N LEU A 356 0.65 27.64 2.54
CA LEU A 356 1.50 28.35 1.56
C LEU A 356 1.21 27.88 0.12
N VAL A 357 0.87 26.59 -0.06
CA VAL A 357 0.46 26.02 -1.35
C VAL A 357 -0.80 26.70 -1.86
N GLU A 358 -1.81 26.83 -1.01
CA GLU A 358 -3.07 27.47 -1.36
C GLU A 358 -2.88 28.95 -1.76
N LYS A 359 -2.02 29.68 -1.03
CA LYS A 359 -1.65 31.05 -1.36
C LYS A 359 -0.96 31.15 -2.73
N CYS A 360 -0.05 30.22 -3.05
CA CYS A 360 0.67 30.21 -4.33
C CYS A 360 -0.24 29.82 -5.51
N LYS A 361 -1.21 28.91 -5.30
CA LYS A 361 -2.18 28.53 -6.34
C LYS A 361 -3.18 29.64 -6.67
N ASN A 362 -3.55 30.47 -5.69
CA ASN A 362 -4.58 31.51 -5.84
C ASN A 362 -4.03 32.92 -6.10
N THR A 363 -2.70 33.10 -6.23
CA THR A 363 -2.09 34.40 -6.50
C THR A 363 -1.34 34.39 -7.83
N GLU A 364 -1.71 35.29 -8.74
CA GLU A 364 -1.06 35.43 -10.04
C GLU A 364 0.41 35.85 -9.90
N GLY A 365 1.32 35.22 -10.67
CA GLY A 365 2.77 35.50 -10.61
C GLY A 365 3.54 34.77 -9.49
N MET A 366 2.92 33.81 -8.79
CA MET A 366 3.58 32.97 -7.80
C MET A 366 4.13 31.64 -8.38
N PRO A 367 5.19 31.07 -7.78
CA PRO A 367 5.76 29.77 -8.15
C PRO A 367 4.76 28.62 -7.99
N ILE A 368 4.99 27.53 -8.73
CA ILE A 368 4.25 26.27 -8.54
C ILE A 368 4.62 25.70 -7.17
N ALA A 369 3.67 25.53 -6.27
CA ALA A 369 3.93 25.01 -4.92
C ALA A 369 3.33 23.61 -4.75
N ILE A 370 4.15 22.67 -4.28
CA ILE A 370 3.78 21.26 -4.09
C ILE A 370 4.11 20.81 -2.67
N ASP A 371 3.15 20.17 -2.02
CA ASP A 371 3.34 19.50 -0.73
C ASP A 371 3.99 18.13 -0.95
N ALA A 372 5.21 17.94 -0.47
CA ALA A 372 5.85 16.64 -0.43
C ALA A 372 5.32 15.85 0.78
N ARG A 373 4.48 14.84 0.51
CA ARG A 373 3.90 13.96 1.53
C ARG A 373 4.45 12.55 1.39
N SER A 374 4.80 11.93 2.51
CA SER A 374 5.12 10.51 2.56
C SER A 374 3.88 9.66 2.28
N ARG A 375 4.08 8.36 2.03
CA ARG A 375 3.01 7.36 1.85
C ARG A 375 2.03 7.28 3.03
N ALA A 376 2.47 7.65 4.24
CA ALA A 376 1.63 7.73 5.44
C ALA A 376 0.82 9.04 5.53
N GLY A 377 0.95 9.94 4.55
CA GLY A 377 0.28 11.25 4.50
C GLY A 377 1.02 12.36 5.27
N GLU A 378 2.12 12.04 5.94
CA GLU A 378 2.93 13.01 6.69
C GLU A 378 3.70 13.93 5.74
N LEU A 379 3.69 15.25 5.99
CA LEU A 379 4.44 16.25 5.21
C LEU A 379 5.95 16.00 5.42
N LYS A 380 6.65 15.36 4.49
CA LYS A 380 8.08 15.01 4.63
C LYS A 380 8.67 14.74 3.25
N VAL A 381 9.85 15.30 2.96
CA VAL A 381 10.53 15.03 1.69
C VAL A 381 11.27 13.68 1.76
N THR A 382 10.68 12.64 1.21
CA THR A 382 11.24 11.29 1.00
C THR A 382 11.72 11.10 -0.44
N LYS A 383 12.41 9.99 -0.78
CA LYS A 383 12.81 9.70 -2.17
C LYS A 383 11.59 9.66 -3.11
N GLU A 384 10.50 9.05 -2.66
CA GLU A 384 9.24 8.90 -3.42
C GLU A 384 8.54 10.24 -3.60
N SER A 385 8.25 10.95 -2.50
CA SER A 385 7.56 12.24 -2.56
C SER A 385 8.33 13.33 -3.32
N PHE A 386 9.67 13.24 -3.34
CA PHE A 386 10.51 14.15 -4.13
C PHE A 386 10.41 13.85 -5.63
N ARG A 387 10.37 12.57 -6.03
CA ARG A 387 10.16 12.17 -7.43
C ARG A 387 8.78 12.62 -7.94
N GLU A 388 7.75 12.40 -7.15
CA GLU A 388 6.37 12.82 -7.47
C GLU A 388 6.29 14.33 -7.65
N ALA A 389 6.90 15.09 -6.75
CA ALA A 389 6.94 16.56 -6.85
C ALA A 389 7.66 17.03 -8.12
N LEU A 390 8.78 16.40 -8.52
CA LEU A 390 9.46 16.75 -9.77
C LEU A 390 8.62 16.43 -11.02
N VAL A 391 7.89 15.31 -11.01
CA VAL A 391 6.97 14.95 -12.10
C VAL A 391 5.87 15.98 -12.25
N GLU A 392 5.24 16.38 -11.14
CA GLU A 392 4.18 17.39 -11.15
C GLU A 392 4.71 18.77 -11.55
N ILE A 393 5.90 19.18 -11.10
CA ILE A 393 6.58 20.40 -11.56
C ILE A 393 6.80 20.36 -13.08
N CYS A 394 7.32 19.26 -13.63
CA CYS A 394 7.55 19.15 -15.07
C CYS A 394 6.24 19.25 -15.86
N LYS A 395 5.14 18.69 -15.36
CA LYS A 395 3.82 18.79 -16.01
C LYS A 395 3.32 20.23 -15.99
N GLU A 396 3.34 20.87 -14.82
CA GLU A 396 2.84 22.24 -14.65
C GLU A 396 3.67 23.27 -15.41
N LEU A 397 5.01 23.12 -15.45
CA LEU A 397 5.88 23.98 -16.25
C LEU A 397 5.66 23.80 -17.75
N ASN A 398 5.50 22.56 -18.23
CA ASN A 398 5.14 22.30 -19.63
C ASN A 398 3.78 22.93 -20.01
N ILE A 399 2.80 22.92 -19.11
CA ILE A 399 1.51 23.57 -19.34
C ILE A 399 1.71 25.10 -19.43
N ARG A 400 2.51 25.69 -18.53
CA ARG A 400 2.79 27.14 -18.53
C ARG A 400 3.57 27.61 -19.76
N ASP A 401 4.55 26.84 -20.22
CA ASP A 401 5.32 27.16 -21.44
C ASP A 401 4.44 27.12 -22.69
N ASN A 402 3.49 26.18 -22.77
CA ASN A 402 2.53 26.09 -23.88
C ASN A 402 1.49 27.22 -23.86
N CYS A 403 1.12 27.75 -22.68
CA CYS A 403 0.18 28.87 -22.55
C CYS A 403 0.83 30.25 -22.78
N ASN A 404 2.14 30.39 -22.56
CA ASN A 404 2.88 31.65 -22.77
C ASN A 404 3.45 31.81 -24.20
N GLY A 405 3.14 30.88 -25.10
CA GLY A 405 3.61 30.83 -26.50
C GLY A 405 2.65 31.45 -27.54
N ILE A 406 1.80 32.41 -27.16
CA ILE A 406 0.96 33.21 -28.08
C ILE A 406 1.37 34.67 -28.04
#